data_AF-A0A3D2G3J3-F1
#
_entry.id   AF-A0A3D2G3J3-F1
#
_cell.length_a   1.000
_cell.length_b   1.000
_cell.length_c   1.000
_cell.angle_alpha   90.00
_cell.angle_beta   90.00
_cell.angle_gamma   90.00
#
_symmetry.space_group_name_H-M   'P 1'
#
loop_
_entity.id
_entity.type
_entity.pdbx_description
1 polymer ?
#
loop_
_entity_poly.entity_id
_entity_poly.type
_entity_poly.pdbx_seq_one_letter_code
_entity_poly.pdbx_strand_id
1 'polypeptide(L)'
;CGKCVPCRVGLDRLHALLEKILDGRGTTDDLRAVRRSAAAIYDSADCAIGFEAARLVLDGLEAFRDDYMSHIENGVCTAAFDAVPCVAGCPANVDVPGYIALIREERYADAVRLIR
;
A
#
# COMPACT_ATOMS: atom_id res chain seq x y z
N CYS A 1 -0.70 -5.53 -21.44
CA CYS A 1 -0.09 -5.95 -22.73
C CYS A 1 1.11 -5.09 -23.15
N GLY A 2 1.29 -3.87 -22.61
CA GLY A 2 2.46 -3.04 -22.91
C GLY A 2 2.44 -2.31 -24.27
N LYS A 3 1.33 -2.39 -25.01
CA LYS A 3 1.18 -1.80 -26.35
C LYS A 3 1.17 -0.26 -26.32
N CYS A 4 0.31 0.33 -25.50
CA CYS A 4 0.19 1.78 -25.33
C CYS A 4 1.29 2.34 -24.43
N VAL A 5 1.92 3.46 -24.85
CA VAL A 5 2.88 4.22 -24.03
C VAL A 5 2.29 4.67 -22.67
N PRO A 6 1.08 5.26 -22.59
CA PRO A 6 0.52 5.65 -21.30
C PRO A 6 0.37 4.46 -20.36
N CYS A 7 0.04 3.28 -20.88
CA CYS A 7 -0.07 2.08 -20.08
C CYS A 7 1.31 1.53 -19.67
N ARG A 8 2.24 1.38 -20.61
CA ARG A 8 3.55 0.76 -20.36
C ARG A 8 4.46 1.60 -19.47
N VAL A 9 4.39 2.93 -19.57
CA VAL A 9 5.25 3.85 -18.81
C VAL A 9 4.48 4.52 -17.68
N GLY A 10 3.24 4.93 -17.96
CA GLY A 10 2.44 5.66 -16.98
C GLY A 10 2.00 4.80 -15.81
N LEU A 11 1.57 3.55 -16.04
CA LEU A 11 1.16 2.68 -14.93
C LEU A 11 2.34 2.28 -14.04
N ASP A 12 3.51 2.00 -14.61
CA ASP A 12 4.73 1.75 -13.82
C ASP A 12 5.11 2.97 -12.97
N ARG A 13 5.04 4.17 -13.55
CA ARG A 13 5.29 5.41 -12.81
C ARG A 13 4.26 5.63 -11.69
N LEU A 14 2.99 5.37 -11.98
CA LEU A 14 1.88 5.49 -11.04
C LEU A 14 2.05 4.52 -9.87
N HIS A 15 2.41 3.28 -10.16
CA HIS A 15 2.72 2.26 -9.16
C HIS A 15 3.86 2.69 -8.24
N ALA A 16 4.98 3.16 -8.79
CA ALA A 16 6.11 3.63 -7.98
C ALA A 16 5.78 4.85 -7.10
N LEU A 17 4.87 5.73 -7.54
CA LEU A 17 4.37 6.82 -6.70
C LEU A 17 3.52 6.31 -5.53
N LEU A 18 2.63 5.36 -5.81
CA LEU A 18 1.76 4.78 -4.80
C LEU A 18 2.57 4.01 -3.74
N GLU A 19 3.53 3.18 -4.16
CA GLU A 19 4.43 2.48 -3.22
C GLU A 19 5.20 3.46 -2.34
N LYS A 20 5.75 4.54 -2.93
CA LYS A 20 6.43 5.58 -2.17
C LYS A 20 5.53 6.19 -1.08
N ILE A 21 4.25 6.41 -1.38
CA ILE A 21 3.28 6.93 -0.39
C ILE A 21 2.99 5.87 0.68
N LEU A 22 2.69 4.64 0.29
CA LEU A 22 2.35 3.55 1.21
C LEU A 22 3.49 3.23 2.19
N ASP A 23 4.74 3.36 1.75
CA ASP A 23 5.95 3.20 2.58
C ASP A 23 6.22 4.38 3.53
N GLY A 24 5.31 5.36 3.62
CA GLY A 24 5.48 6.55 4.47
C GLY A 24 6.57 7.51 3.98
N ARG A 25 7.02 7.38 2.73
CA ARG A 25 8.06 8.21 2.11
C ARG A 25 7.49 9.21 1.10
N GLY A 26 6.17 9.25 0.95
CA GLY A 26 5.47 10.10 0.02
C GLY A 26 5.27 11.53 0.55
N THR A 27 5.04 12.44 -0.38
CA THR A 27 4.74 13.85 -0.11
C THR A 27 3.40 14.25 -0.73
N THR A 28 2.85 15.40 -0.34
CA THR A 28 1.66 15.96 -1.00
C THR A 28 1.88 16.19 -2.50
N ASP A 29 3.11 16.49 -2.93
CA ASP A 29 3.43 16.64 -4.34
C ASP A 29 3.44 15.32 -5.10
N ASP A 30 3.86 14.22 -4.44
CA ASP A 30 3.71 12.88 -4.99
C ASP A 30 2.22 12.53 -5.17
N LEU A 31 1.36 12.86 -4.20
CA LEU A 31 -0.09 12.63 -4.31
C LEU A 31 -0.71 13.42 -5.48
N ARG A 32 -0.29 14.68 -5.68
CA ARG A 32 -0.67 15.47 -6.87
C ARG A 32 -0.14 14.82 -8.16
N ALA A 33 1.07 14.26 -8.14
CA ALA A 33 1.64 13.55 -9.29
C ALA A 33 0.88 12.26 -9.61
N VAL A 34 0.39 11.52 -8.60
CA VAL A 34 -0.50 10.37 -8.78
C VAL A 34 -1.75 10.81 -9.54
N ARG A 35 -2.46 11.84 -9.06
CA ARG A 35 -3.69 12.35 -9.71
C ARG A 35 -3.44 12.73 -11.17
N ARG A 36 -2.37 13.49 -11.45
CA ARG A 36 -2.04 13.91 -12.82
C ARG A 36 -1.70 12.72 -13.72
N SER A 37 -0.93 11.76 -13.21
CA SER A 37 -0.51 10.58 -13.97
C SER A 37 -1.71 9.68 -14.29
N ALA A 38 -2.58 9.44 -13.29
CA ALA A 38 -3.81 8.67 -13.49
C ALA A 38 -4.74 9.33 -14.51
N ALA A 39 -4.99 10.64 -14.39
CA ALA A 39 -5.80 11.37 -15.37
C ALA A 39 -5.23 11.25 -16.80
N ALA A 40 -3.92 11.46 -16.97
CA ALA A 40 -3.28 11.33 -18.27
C ALA A 40 -3.42 9.92 -18.86
N ILE A 41 -3.32 8.87 -18.06
CA ILE A 41 -3.49 7.48 -18.52
C ILE A 41 -4.96 7.22 -18.87
N TYR A 42 -5.90 7.68 -18.04
CA TYR A 42 -7.33 7.54 -18.29
C TYR A 42 -7.73 8.12 -19.64
N ASP A 43 -7.25 9.34 -19.95
CA ASP A 43 -7.62 10.05 -21.18
C ASP A 43 -6.91 9.52 -22.44
N SER A 44 -5.80 8.80 -22.30
CA SER A 44 -4.93 8.43 -23.45
C SER A 44 -4.72 6.94 -23.67
N ALA A 45 -5.24 6.07 -22.79
CA ALA A 45 -5.09 4.62 -22.95
C ALA A 45 -5.89 4.07 -24.12
N ASP A 46 -5.25 3.23 -24.95
CA ASP A 46 -5.85 2.62 -26.13
C ASP A 46 -6.98 1.61 -25.84
N CYS A 47 -7.10 1.12 -24.60
CA CYS A 47 -8.02 0.04 -24.26
C CYS A 47 -8.54 0.13 -22.82
N ALA A 48 -9.65 -0.58 -22.57
CA ALA A 48 -10.34 -0.61 -21.28
C ALA A 48 -9.46 -0.98 -20.10
N ILE A 49 -8.52 -1.91 -20.28
CA ILE A 49 -7.62 -2.30 -19.19
C ILE A 49 -6.80 -1.10 -18.69
N GLY A 50 -6.35 -0.23 -19.60
CA GLY A 50 -5.52 0.92 -19.24
C GLY A 50 -6.32 2.03 -18.55
N PHE A 51 -7.44 2.45 -19.16
CA PHE A 51 -8.23 3.53 -18.58
C PHE A 51 -8.98 3.10 -17.31
N GLU A 52 -9.50 1.86 -17.22
CA GLU A 52 -10.16 1.40 -15.99
C GLU A 52 -9.15 1.28 -14.83
N ALA A 53 -7.92 0.82 -15.08
CA ALA A 53 -6.87 0.80 -14.05
C ALA A 53 -6.58 2.22 -13.51
N ALA A 54 -6.51 3.21 -14.40
CA ALA A 54 -6.31 4.60 -14.00
C ALA A 54 -7.53 5.19 -13.29
N ARG A 55 -8.74 4.85 -13.74
CA ARG A 55 -10.01 5.24 -13.11
C ARG A 55 -10.09 4.76 -11.68
N LEU A 56 -9.74 3.51 -11.41
CA LEU A 56 -9.73 2.95 -10.07
C LEU A 56 -8.85 3.77 -9.11
N VAL A 57 -7.70 4.26 -9.60
CA VAL A 57 -6.81 5.11 -8.81
C VAL A 57 -7.43 6.49 -8.56
N LEU A 58 -8.08 7.09 -9.56
CA LEU A 58 -8.78 8.37 -9.37
C LEU A 58 -9.92 8.25 -8.36
N ASP A 59 -10.76 7.23 -8.49
CA ASP A 59 -11.85 6.94 -7.56
C ASP A 59 -11.28 6.69 -6.15
N GLY A 60 -10.17 5.96 -6.05
CA GLY A 60 -9.48 5.72 -4.79
C GLY A 60 -8.92 7.00 -4.14
N LEU A 61 -8.37 7.93 -4.92
CA LEU A 61 -7.90 9.23 -4.40
C LEU A 61 -9.04 10.09 -3.83
N GLU A 62 -10.26 9.92 -4.33
CA GLU A 62 -11.43 10.64 -3.86
C GLU A 62 -12.06 9.96 -2.64
N ALA A 63 -12.21 8.63 -2.68
CA ALA A 63 -12.80 7.86 -1.60
C ALA A 63 -11.91 7.74 -0.36
N PHE A 64 -10.59 7.59 -0.54
CA PHE A 64 -9.63 7.26 0.53
C PHE A 64 -8.59 8.36 0.73
N ARG A 65 -8.96 9.62 0.46
CA ARG A 65 -8.03 10.75 0.56
C ARG A 65 -7.34 10.85 1.92
N ASP A 66 -8.09 10.60 2.98
CA ASP A 66 -7.59 10.71 4.35
C ASP A 66 -6.55 9.63 4.66
N ASP A 67 -6.68 8.43 4.08
CA ASP A 67 -5.71 7.34 4.20
C ASP A 67 -4.37 7.75 3.56
N TYR A 68 -4.39 8.30 2.34
CA TYR A 68 -3.19 8.81 1.69
C TYR A 68 -2.52 9.92 2.50
N MET A 69 -3.31 10.83 3.08
CA MET A 69 -2.78 11.90 3.92
C MET A 69 -2.16 11.35 5.21
N SER A 70 -2.79 10.35 5.84
CA SER A 70 -2.22 9.70 7.02
C SER A 70 -0.89 9.00 6.72
N HIS A 71 -0.77 8.35 5.56
CA HIS A 71 0.52 7.80 5.12
C HIS A 71 1.60 8.87 4.94
N ILE A 72 1.24 10.07 4.45
CA ILE A 72 2.19 11.18 4.23
C ILE A 72 2.57 11.87 5.54
N GLU A 73 1.61 12.13 6.42
CA GLU A 73 1.82 12.94 7.62
C GLU A 73 2.28 12.09 8.81
N ASN A 74 1.73 10.89 8.95
CA ASN A 74 1.92 10.02 10.12
C ASN A 74 2.69 8.74 9.79
N GLY A 75 2.91 8.42 8.51
CA GLY A 75 3.58 7.19 8.09
C GLY A 75 2.78 5.91 8.39
N VAL A 76 1.46 6.03 8.66
CA VAL A 76 0.60 4.90 9.03
C VAL A 76 -0.70 4.90 8.22
N CYS A 77 -1.18 3.70 7.92
CA CYS A 77 -2.50 3.50 7.32
C CYS A 77 -3.59 3.65 8.37
N THR A 78 -4.69 4.30 7.99
CA THR A 78 -5.94 4.43 8.79
C THR A 78 -6.83 3.19 8.70
N ALA A 79 -6.59 2.31 7.73
CA ALA A 79 -7.32 1.07 7.59
C ALA A 79 -7.04 0.16 8.81
N ALA A 80 -8.11 -0.26 9.48
CA ALA A 80 -8.04 -1.26 10.52
C ALA A 80 -7.87 -2.64 9.87
N PHE A 81 -6.62 -3.10 9.78
CA PHE A 81 -6.35 -4.51 9.50
C PHE A 81 -6.42 -5.26 10.82
N ASP A 82 -7.44 -6.11 10.98
CA ASP A 82 -7.45 -7.05 12.08
C ASP A 82 -6.23 -7.96 11.95
N ALA A 83 -5.44 -8.03 13.01
CA ALA A 83 -4.36 -9.00 13.06
C ALA A 83 -4.94 -10.40 12.88
N VAL A 84 -4.17 -11.30 12.28
CA VAL A 84 -4.56 -12.70 12.09
C VAL A 84 -5.11 -13.29 13.40
N PRO A 85 -6.10 -14.20 13.35
CA PRO A 85 -6.76 -14.71 14.56
C PRO A 85 -5.79 -15.28 15.61
N CYS A 86 -4.62 -15.77 15.19
CA CYS A 86 -3.57 -16.24 16.10
C CYS A 86 -2.90 -15.13 16.91
N VAL A 87 -3.08 -13.85 16.56
CA VAL A 87 -2.63 -12.68 17.32
C VAL A 87 -3.82 -11.99 18.00
N ALA A 88 -4.88 -11.68 17.26
CA ALA A 88 -6.02 -10.93 17.78
C ALA A 88 -6.99 -11.76 18.62
N GLY A 89 -7.07 -13.07 18.37
CA GLY A 89 -8.10 -13.96 18.93
C GLY A 89 -7.56 -15.13 19.75
N CYS A 90 -6.26 -15.18 20.03
CA CYS A 90 -5.69 -16.27 20.81
C CYS A 90 -6.11 -16.14 22.29
N PRO A 91 -6.83 -17.10 22.88
CA PRO A 91 -7.28 -17.03 24.27
C PRO A 91 -6.13 -17.07 25.28
N ALA A 92 -4.95 -17.54 24.84
CA ALA A 92 -3.72 -17.51 25.62
C ALA A 92 -2.88 -16.23 25.39
N ASN A 93 -3.36 -15.30 24.55
CA ASN A 93 -2.69 -14.06 24.18
C ASN A 93 -1.25 -14.27 23.66
N VAL A 94 -1.03 -15.33 22.88
CA VAL A 94 0.28 -15.72 22.34
C VAL A 94 0.44 -15.23 20.91
N ASP A 95 1.42 -14.37 20.64
CA ASP A 95 1.79 -13.93 19.28
C ASP A 95 2.65 -14.98 18.57
N VAL A 96 1.97 -15.98 17.98
CA VAL A 96 2.63 -17.06 17.23
C VAL A 96 3.37 -16.55 15.98
N PRO A 97 2.80 -15.67 15.13
CA PRO A 97 3.53 -15.12 13.98
C PRO A 97 4.79 -14.36 14.37
N GLY A 98 4.73 -13.50 15.39
CA GLY A 98 5.88 -12.77 15.89
C GLY A 98 6.97 -13.71 16.43
N TYR A 99 6.60 -14.81 17.10
CA TYR A 99 7.55 -15.82 17.56
C TYR A 99 8.29 -16.45 16.39
N ILE A 100 7.56 -16.90 15.36
CA ILE A 100 8.14 -17.52 14.16
C ILE A 100 9.06 -16.54 13.42
N ALA A 101 8.67 -15.27 13.32
CA ALA A 101 9.48 -14.22 12.71
C ALA A 101 10.82 -14.02 13.46
N LEU A 102 10.79 -13.95 14.79
CA LEU A 102 12.00 -13.80 15.60
C LEU A 102 12.91 -15.03 15.55
N ILE A 103 12.35 -16.25 15.48
CA ILE A 103 13.13 -17.48 15.26
C ILE A 103 13.83 -17.42 13.90
N ARG A 104 13.14 -16.96 12.85
CA ARG A 104 13.72 -16.81 11.51
C ARG A 104 14.86 -15.79 11.47
N GLU A 105 14.79 -14.74 12.30
CA GLU A 105 15.86 -13.74 12.47
C GLU A 105 16.97 -14.20 13.43
N GLU A 106 16.94 -15.45 13.92
CA GLU A 106 17.87 -16.01 14.92
C GLU A 106 17.86 -15.24 16.26
N ARG A 107 16.81 -14.47 16.53
CA ARG A 107 16.63 -13.68 17.76
C ARG A 107 15.90 -14.50 18.83
N TYR A 108 16.49 -15.63 19.20
CA TYR A 108 15.86 -16.62 20.09
C TYR A 108 15.44 -16.07 21.46
N ALA A 109 16.26 -15.18 22.05
CA ALA A 109 15.94 -14.57 23.35
C ALA A 109 14.71 -13.67 23.28
N ASP A 110 14.55 -12.93 22.18
CA ASP A 110 13.39 -12.06 21.96
C ASP A 110 12.15 -12.91 21.64
N ALA A 111 12.31 -14.00 20.89
CA ALA A 111 11.22 -14.95 20.63
C ALA A 111 10.64 -15.52 21.92
N VAL A 112 11.50 -15.96 22.86
CA VAL A 112 11.06 -16.49 24.15
C VAL A 112 10.37 -15.42 25.01
N ARG A 113 10.83 -14.17 24.97
CA ARG A 113 10.17 -13.04 25.66
C ARG A 113 8.81 -12.68 25.10
N LEU A 114 8.57 -12.92 23.80
CA LEU A 114 7.31 -12.59 23.16
C LEU A 114 6.14 -13.46 23.67
N ILE A 115 6.43 -14.68 24.12
CA ILE A 115 5.43 -15.67 24.53
C ILE A 115 5.40 -15.94 26.05
N ARG A 116 6.14 -15.16 26.85
CA ARG A 116 6.26 -15.29 28.31
C ARG A 116 6.10 -13.94 29.00
#